data_AF-A0A2V8QD96-F1
#
_entry.id   AF-A0A2V8QD96-F1
#
_cell.length_a   1.000
_cell.length_b   1.000
_cell.length_c   1.000
_cell.angle_alpha   90.00
_cell.angle_beta   90.00
_cell.angle_gamma   90.00
#
_symmetry.space_group_name_H-M   'P 1'
#
loop_
_entity.id
_entity.type
_entity.pdbx_description
1 polymer ?
#
loop_
_entity_poly.entity_id
_entity_poly.type
_entity_poly.pdbx_seq_one_letter_code
_entity_poly.pdbx_strand_id
1 'polypeptide(L)'
;MNRRYGGNRFHLFHRRRIWNASEEKWMGWERKRGKLEEFNRLLRGSVNTSFIVRTADNEFLRKIRYVITLDSDTQLPRDTARRLIGVATHPLNRPSIDKLVNRVTYGYGILQPRVSISLESASRSGFVKIFSGNTGIDPYT
;
A
#
# COMPACT_ATOMS: atom_id res chain seq x y z
N MET A 1 18.17 7.15 -6.02
CA MET A 1 16.92 7.47 -6.76
C MET A 1 16.72 8.97 -6.95
N ASN A 2 16.67 9.78 -5.87
CA ASN A 2 16.52 11.24 -6.01
C ASN A 2 17.59 11.89 -6.90
N ARG A 3 18.87 11.47 -6.82
CA ARG A 3 19.93 11.95 -7.73
C ARG A 3 19.66 11.62 -9.21
N ARG A 4 19.05 10.47 -9.50
CA ARG A 4 18.81 9.98 -10.88
C ARG A 4 17.55 10.58 -11.50
N TYR A 5 16.49 10.76 -10.71
CA TYR A 5 15.17 11.15 -11.21
C TYR A 5 14.72 12.55 -10.77
N GLY A 6 15.53 13.24 -9.95
CA GLY A 6 15.24 14.57 -9.42
C GLY A 6 14.03 14.65 -8.49
N GLY A 7 13.84 15.83 -7.90
CA GLY A 7 12.55 16.27 -7.36
C GLY A 7 12.07 15.69 -6.04
N ASN A 8 12.96 15.23 -5.14
CA ASN A 8 12.60 14.72 -3.80
C ASN A 8 11.37 13.79 -3.79
N ARG A 9 11.30 12.87 -4.75
CA ARG A 9 10.14 11.98 -4.95
C ARG A 9 10.23 10.68 -4.16
N PHE A 10 11.44 10.31 -3.77
CA PHE A 10 11.72 9.05 -3.09
C PHE A 10 12.12 9.34 -1.65
N HIS A 11 11.37 8.76 -0.71
CA HIS A 11 11.64 8.89 0.72
C HIS A 11 11.83 7.52 1.37
N LEU A 12 12.74 7.45 2.32
CA LEU A 12 13.03 6.26 3.11
C LEU A 12 12.41 6.40 4.50
N PHE A 13 11.78 5.31 4.93
CA PHE A 13 11.25 5.15 6.28
C PHE A 13 11.81 3.84 6.85
N HIS A 14 12.59 3.93 7.92
CA HIS A 14 13.15 2.77 8.61
C HIS A 14 12.63 2.69 10.03
N ARG A 15 12.12 1.52 10.42
CA ARG A 15 11.61 1.25 11.76
C ARG A 15 12.66 0.53 12.60
N ARG A 16 12.76 0.89 13.88
CA ARG A 16 13.56 0.10 14.83
C ARG A 16 12.97 -1.30 14.98
N ARG A 17 13.83 -2.27 15.30
CA ARG A 17 13.39 -3.61 15.69
C ARG A 17 12.94 -3.57 17.15
N ILE A 18 11.93 -4.36 17.46
CA ILE A 18 11.45 -4.64 18.81
C ILE A 18 11.46 -6.15 19.04
N TRP A 19 11.63 -6.57 20.29
CA TRP A 19 11.55 -7.98 20.65
C TRP A 19 10.12 -8.48 20.43
N ASN A 20 9.99 -9.57 19.68
CA ASN A 20 8.74 -10.31 19.55
C ASN A 20 8.88 -11.62 20.33
N ALA A 21 8.21 -11.72 21.48
CA ALA A 21 8.27 -12.91 22.33
C ALA A 21 7.69 -14.15 21.66
N SER A 22 6.64 -14.01 20.83
CA SER A 22 6.01 -15.15 20.15
C SER A 22 6.86 -15.73 19.02
N GLU A 23 7.77 -14.94 18.44
CA GLU A 23 8.70 -15.40 17.40
C GLU A 23 10.17 -15.43 17.87
N GLU A 24 10.41 -15.20 19.16
CA GLU A 24 11.73 -15.14 19.84
C GLU A 24 12.81 -14.37 19.07
N LYS A 25 12.44 -13.22 18.47
CA LYS A 25 13.39 -12.44 17.66
C LYS A 25 13.11 -10.95 17.63
N TRP A 26 14.15 -10.19 17.33
CA TRP A 26 14.08 -8.75 17.09
C TRP A 26 13.60 -8.46 15.67
N MET A 27 12.45 -7.80 15.53
CA MET A 27 11.84 -7.51 14.24
C MET A 27 10.98 -6.25 14.27
N GLY A 28 10.54 -5.76 13.11
CA GLY A 28 9.58 -4.66 13.07
C GLY A 28 8.23 -5.10 13.65
N TRP A 29 7.64 -4.28 14.52
CA TRP A 29 6.34 -4.52 15.14
C TRP A 29 5.31 -4.92 14.08
N GLU A 30 4.65 -6.07 14.32
CA GLU A 30 3.57 -6.67 13.51
C GLU A 30 3.84 -6.79 12.01
N ARG A 31 5.11 -6.92 11.62
CA ARG A 31 5.52 -7.21 10.24
C ARG A 31 4.86 -6.27 9.21
N LYS A 32 4.06 -6.81 8.28
CA LYS A 32 3.38 -6.09 7.20
C LYS A 32 2.26 -5.20 7.74
N ARG A 33 1.47 -5.68 8.70
CA ARG A 33 0.37 -4.93 9.30
C ARG A 33 0.87 -3.69 10.03
N GLY A 34 1.86 -3.87 10.92
CA GLY A 34 2.38 -2.79 11.74
C GLY A 34 3.04 -1.66 10.95
N LYS A 35 3.74 -1.96 9.84
CA LYS A 35 4.34 -0.88 9.01
C LYS A 35 3.26 0.01 8.39
N LEU A 36 2.15 -0.56 7.95
CA LEU A 36 1.06 0.20 7.34
C LEU A 36 0.31 1.01 8.41
N GLU A 37 0.06 0.41 9.57
CA GLU A 37 -0.61 1.09 10.67
C GLU A 37 0.21 2.28 11.18
N GLU A 38 1.49 2.07 11.49
CA GLU A 38 2.36 3.16 11.94
C GLU A 38 2.56 4.22 10.86
N PHE A 39 2.66 3.82 9.59
CA PHE A 39 2.77 4.80 8.50
C PHE A 39 1.51 5.65 8.40
N ASN A 40 0.31 5.06 8.52
CA ASN A 40 -0.93 5.84 8.56
C ASN A 40 -1.00 6.78 9.78
N ARG A 41 -0.56 6.33 10.96
CA ARG A 41 -0.44 7.21 12.14
C ARG A 41 0.53 8.36 11.88
N LEU A 42 1.66 8.08 11.23
CA LEU A 42 2.66 9.08 10.86
C LEU A 42 2.09 10.12 9.89
N LEU A 43 1.36 9.70 8.84
CA LEU A 43 0.69 10.61 7.91
C LEU A 43 -0.34 11.52 8.60
N ARG A 44 -0.96 11.01 9.67
CA ARG A 44 -1.89 11.77 10.52
C ARG A 44 -1.20 12.62 11.60
N GLY A 45 0.13 12.71 11.57
CA GLY A 45 0.91 13.59 12.45
C GLY A 45 1.35 12.97 13.78
N SER A 46 1.18 11.66 13.97
CA SER A 46 1.71 10.99 15.16
C SER A 46 3.23 11.07 15.20
N VAL A 47 3.77 11.50 16.35
CA VAL A 47 5.21 11.44 16.66
C VAL A 47 5.60 10.14 17.35
N ASN A 48 4.62 9.42 17.92
CA ASN A 48 4.84 8.15 18.60
C ASN A 48 4.79 6.99 17.60
N THR A 49 5.89 6.80 16.87
CA THR A 49 6.07 5.69 15.92
C THR A 49 7.46 5.09 16.07
N SER A 50 7.64 3.86 15.61
CA SER A 50 8.94 3.18 15.61
C SER A 50 9.87 3.63 14.47
N PHE A 51 9.46 4.59 13.62
CA PHE A 51 10.29 5.11 12.53
C PHE A 51 11.45 5.96 13.06
N ILE A 52 12.66 5.38 13.05
CA ILE A 52 13.90 6.03 13.49
C ILE A 52 14.66 6.73 12.37
N VAL A 53 14.42 6.34 11.10
CA VAL A 53 14.92 7.08 9.93
C VAL A 53 13.72 7.50 9.10
N ARG A 54 13.67 8.80 8.78
CA ARG A 54 12.63 9.41 7.96
C ARG A 54 13.25 10.50 7.11
N THR A 55 13.17 10.39 5.79
CA THR A 55 13.71 11.40 4.88
C THR A 55 12.63 12.30 4.26
N ALA A 56 11.39 12.20 4.74
CA ALA A 56 10.29 13.09 4.39
C ALA A 56 9.99 14.03 5.56
N ASP A 57 9.84 15.31 5.28
CA ASP A 57 9.41 16.29 6.26
C ASP A 57 7.92 16.15 6.60
N ASN A 58 7.51 16.65 7.77
CA ASN A 58 6.13 16.54 8.25
C ASN A 58 5.13 17.32 7.39
N GLU A 59 5.56 18.39 6.71
CA GLU A 59 4.67 19.22 5.92
C GLU A 59 4.23 18.49 4.65
N PHE A 60 5.18 17.84 3.98
CA PHE A 60 4.93 16.97 2.84
C PHE A 60 4.01 15.80 3.23
N LEU A 61 4.28 15.13 4.35
CA LEU A 61 3.47 13.98 4.79
C LEU A 61 2.00 14.35 5.00
N ARG A 62 1.70 15.53 5.54
CA ARG A 62 0.32 16.03 5.74
C ARG A 62 -0.42 16.32 4.43
N LYS A 63 0.29 16.48 3.31
CA LYS A 63 -0.31 16.72 1.98
C LYS A 63 -0.76 15.42 1.30
N ILE A 64 -0.35 14.25 1.80
CA ILE A 64 -0.68 12.96 1.21
C ILE A 64 -2.15 12.61 1.51
N ARG A 65 -2.96 12.45 0.46
CA ARG A 65 -4.38 12.06 0.56
C ARG A 65 -4.66 10.59 0.27
N TYR A 66 -3.84 9.99 -0.59
CA TYR A 66 -4.01 8.61 -1.05
C TYR A 66 -2.68 7.87 -0.91
N VAL A 67 -2.76 6.62 -0.46
CA VAL A 67 -1.61 5.72 -0.34
C VAL A 67 -1.87 4.49 -1.19
N ILE A 68 -0.96 4.19 -2.11
CA ILE A 68 -0.94 2.92 -2.83
C ILE A 68 0.21 2.11 -2.25
N THR A 69 -0.10 0.92 -1.75
CA THR A 69 0.90 0.01 -1.19
C THR A 69 1.28 -1.02 -2.23
N LEU A 70 2.58 -1.14 -2.51
CA LEU A 70 3.14 -2.16 -3.39
C LEU A 70 4.17 -2.96 -2.60
N ASP A 71 4.11 -4.29 -2.71
CA ASP A 71 5.22 -5.13 -2.28
C ASP A 71 6.32 -5.13 -3.37
N SER A 72 7.52 -5.58 -3.04
CA SER A 72 8.68 -5.53 -3.94
C SER A 72 8.52 -6.33 -5.22
N ASP A 73 7.62 -7.31 -5.21
CA ASP A 73 7.24 -8.19 -6.32
C ASP A 73 5.96 -7.74 -7.04
N THR A 74 5.33 -6.64 -6.59
CA THR A 74 4.12 -6.10 -7.21
C THR A 74 4.48 -5.08 -8.29
N GLN A 75 4.11 -5.37 -9.53
CA GLN A 75 4.21 -4.40 -10.63
C GLN A 75 3.00 -3.49 -10.63
N LEU A 76 3.23 -2.18 -10.79
CA LEU A 76 2.18 -1.19 -10.99
C LEU A 76 2.25 -0.71 -12.45
N PRO A 77 1.37 -1.22 -13.34
CA PRO A 77 1.37 -0.79 -14.73
C PRO A 77 1.16 0.71 -14.87
N ARG A 78 1.64 1.26 -15.99
CA ARG A 78 1.45 2.68 -16.34
C ARG A 78 -0.03 3.07 -16.21
N ASP A 79 -0.27 4.29 -15.73
CA ASP A 79 -1.59 4.88 -15.49
C ASP A 79 -2.48 4.21 -14.43
N THR A 80 -2.11 3.04 -13.90
CA THR A 80 -2.88 2.35 -12.86
C THR A 80 -3.04 3.20 -11.60
N ALA A 81 -1.98 3.86 -11.12
CA ALA A 81 -2.08 4.77 -9.98
C ALA A 81 -3.13 5.87 -10.23
N ARG A 82 -3.12 6.48 -11.42
CA ARG A 82 -4.07 7.53 -11.78
C ARG A 82 -5.51 6.99 -11.79
N ARG A 83 -5.72 5.79 -12.34
CA ARG A 83 -7.04 5.14 -12.36
C ARG A 83 -7.53 4.80 -10.95
N LEU A 84 -6.66 4.26 -10.10
CA LEU A 84 -7.00 3.94 -8.70
C LEU A 84 -7.38 5.19 -7.91
N ILE A 85 -6.63 6.28 -8.08
CA ILE A 85 -6.97 7.58 -7.47
C ILE A 85 -8.31 8.07 -8.03
N GLY A 86 -8.55 7.97 -9.34
CA GLY A 86 -9.82 8.31 -9.97
C GLY A 86 -11.01 7.56 -9.34
N VAL A 87 -10.88 6.25 -9.15
CA VAL A 87 -11.87 5.42 -8.44
C VAL A 87 -12.06 5.92 -7.01
N ALA A 88 -10.99 6.17 -6.26
CA ALA A 88 -11.06 6.65 -4.88
C ALA A 88 -11.68 8.06 -4.74
N THR A 89 -11.53 8.91 -5.76
CA THR A 89 -12.12 10.26 -5.78
C THR A 89 -13.57 10.28 -6.23
N HIS A 90 -14.07 9.21 -6.86
CA HIS A 90 -15.42 9.16 -7.38
C HIS A 90 -16.46 9.40 -6.27
N PRO A 91 -17.51 10.24 -6.46
CA PRO A 91 -18.47 10.57 -5.42
C PRO A 91 -19.09 9.35 -4.71
N LEU A 92 -19.40 8.30 -5.47
CA LEU A 92 -19.97 7.04 -4.93
C LEU A 92 -18.99 6.25 -4.05
N ASN A 93 -17.68 6.48 -4.20
CA ASN A 93 -16.66 5.80 -3.41
C ASN A 93 -16.14 6.66 -2.25
N ARG A 94 -16.50 7.94 -2.20
CA ARG A 94 -15.99 8.87 -1.19
C ARG A 94 -16.50 8.46 0.20
N PRO A 95 -15.60 8.19 1.16
CA PRO A 95 -16.01 7.71 2.47
C PRO A 95 -16.75 8.82 3.24
N SER A 96 -17.94 8.50 3.73
CA SER A 96 -18.66 9.28 4.74
C SER A 96 -18.43 8.64 6.10
N ILE A 97 -17.90 9.41 7.05
CA ILE A 97 -17.61 8.92 8.41
C ILE A 97 -18.69 9.43 9.34
N ASP A 98 -19.38 8.51 10.01
CA ASP A 98 -20.24 8.83 11.14
C ASP A 98 -19.36 9.16 12.35
N LYS A 99 -19.53 10.38 12.89
CA LYS A 99 -18.72 10.89 14.00
C LYS A 99 -19.04 10.22 15.34
N LEU A 100 -20.25 9.71 15.53
CA LEU A 100 -20.66 9.08 16.80
C LEU A 100 -20.02 7.70 16.95
N VAL A 101 -20.01 6.91 15.87
CA VAL A 101 -19.45 5.55 15.87
C VAL A 101 -18.05 5.45 15.26
N ASN A 102 -17.51 6.57 14.77
CA ASN A 102 -16.18 6.70 14.14
C ASN A 102 -15.93 5.62 13.06
N ARG A 103 -16.90 5.44 12.18
CA ARG A 103 -16.90 4.39 11.15
C ARG A 103 -17.36 4.94 9.82
N VAL A 104 -16.83 4.38 8.73
CA VAL A 104 -17.33 4.65 7.37
C VAL A 104 -18.73 4.04 7.23
N THR A 105 -19.73 4.86 6.92
CA THR A 105 -21.14 4.44 6.73
C THR A 105 -21.56 4.44 5.26
N TYR A 106 -20.82 5.14 4.40
CA TYR A 106 -21.02 5.15 2.95
C TYR A 106 -19.67 5.29 2.24
N GLY A 107 -19.57 4.78 1.01
CA GLY A 107 -18.32 4.76 0.24
C GLY A 107 -17.25 3.84 0.85
N TYR A 108 -15.98 4.10 0.55
CA TYR A 108 -14.88 3.20 0.90
C TYR A 108 -13.64 3.95 1.39
N GLY A 109 -13.11 3.53 2.54
CA GLY A 109 -11.81 4.00 3.05
C GLY A 109 -10.62 3.17 2.59
N ILE A 110 -10.86 1.95 2.12
CA ILE A 110 -9.85 1.01 1.60
C ILE A 110 -10.40 0.44 0.30
N LEU A 111 -9.59 0.48 -0.75
CA LEU A 111 -9.89 -0.13 -2.05
C LEU A 111 -8.92 -1.28 -2.29
N GLN A 112 -9.45 -2.44 -2.65
CA GLN A 112 -8.65 -3.61 -3.03
C GLN A 112 -8.78 -3.82 -4.54
N PRO A 113 -7.84 -3.31 -5.36
CA PRO A 113 -7.86 -3.58 -6.78
C PRO A 113 -7.58 -5.06 -7.05
N ARG A 114 -8.09 -5.57 -8.16
CA ARG A 114 -7.73 -6.92 -8.62
C ARG A 114 -6.25 -6.97 -8.94
N VAL A 115 -5.58 -7.98 -8.40
CA VAL A 115 -4.17 -8.30 -8.67
C VAL A 115 -4.16 -9.57 -9.52
N SER A 116 -3.55 -9.50 -10.70
CA SER A 116 -3.38 -10.65 -11.60
C SER A 116 -1.91 -11.08 -11.64
N ILE A 117 -1.68 -12.37 -11.86
CA ILE A 117 -0.34 -12.90 -12.11
C ILE A 117 0.07 -12.50 -13.53
N SER A 118 1.25 -11.90 -13.70
CA SER A 118 1.78 -11.58 -15.02
C SER A 118 2.15 -12.86 -15.80
N LEU A 119 1.99 -12.84 -17.12
CA LEU A 119 2.37 -13.96 -18.01
C LEU A 119 3.86 -14.36 -17.85
N GLU A 120 4.75 -13.39 -17.58
CA GLU A 120 6.17 -13.64 -17.32
C GLU A 120 6.43 -14.40 -16.01
N SER A 121 5.52 -14.29 -15.02
CA SER A 121 5.58 -15.07 -13.78
C SER A 121 4.90 -16.44 -13.92
N ALA A 122 4.02 -16.61 -14.91
CA ALA A 122 3.26 -17.83 -15.13
C ALA A 122 4.12 -19.02 -15.61
N SER A 123 5.27 -18.75 -16.21
CA SER A 123 6.22 -19.75 -16.71
C SER A 123 7.20 -20.29 -15.64
N ARG A 124 7.14 -19.80 -14.39
CA ARG A 124 8.17 -20.07 -13.38
C ARG A 124 8.00 -21.37 -12.58
N SER A 125 6.82 -22.02 -12.59
CA SER A 125 6.66 -23.35 -11.99
C SER A 125 5.47 -24.14 -12.56
N GLY A 126 5.54 -25.46 -12.47
CA GLY A 126 4.47 -26.35 -12.92
C GLY A 126 3.13 -26.12 -12.21
N PHE A 127 3.17 -25.69 -10.94
CA PHE A 127 1.97 -25.31 -10.18
C PHE A 127 1.27 -24.10 -10.82
N VAL A 128 2.02 -23.06 -11.20
CA VAL A 128 1.41 -21.88 -11.82
C VAL A 128 0.84 -22.22 -13.19
N LYS A 129 1.49 -23.09 -13.97
CA LYS A 129 1.02 -23.53 -15.29
C LYS A 129 -0.33 -24.27 -15.26
N ILE A 130 -0.60 -25.01 -14.18
CA ILE A 130 -1.87 -25.74 -13.98
C ILE A 130 -2.97 -24.79 -13.49
N PHE A 131 -2.63 -23.80 -12.65
CA PHE A 131 -3.59 -22.87 -12.05
C PHE A 131 -3.75 -21.53 -12.79
N SER A 132 -2.92 -21.24 -13.80
CA SER A 132 -3.00 -20.03 -14.64
C SER A 132 -4.03 -20.15 -15.76
N GLY A 133 -5.18 -20.80 -15.48
CA GLY A 133 -6.22 -21.15 -16.46
C GLY A 133 -6.43 -20.08 -17.53
N ASN A 134 -6.47 -20.52 -18.81
CA ASN A 134 -6.59 -19.71 -20.04
C ASN A 134 -6.49 -18.20 -19.82
N THR A 135 -5.25 -17.75 -19.61
CA THR A 135 -4.90 -16.34 -19.59
C THR A 135 -5.15 -15.76 -20.99
N GLY A 136 -6.27 -15.06 -21.16
CA GLY A 136 -6.60 -14.35 -22.41
C GLY A 136 -8.04 -14.45 -22.91
N ILE A 137 -8.93 -15.21 -22.26
CA ILE A 137 -10.36 -15.21 -22.61
C ILE A 137 -11.15 -14.63 -21.44
N ASP A 138 -11.73 -13.46 -21.71
CA ASP A 138 -12.81 -12.87 -20.95
C ASP A 138 -14.06 -13.77 -21.09
N PRO A 139 -14.57 -14.42 -20.02
CA PRO A 139 -15.81 -15.19 -20.11
C PRO A 139 -17.07 -14.30 -20.05
N TYR A 140 -16.93 -12.96 -20.01
CA TYR A 140 -18.04 -12.03 -20.07
C TYR A 140 -17.74 -10.85 -21.01
N THR A 141 -17.77 -11.13 -22.31
CA THR A 141 -18.49 -10.27 -23.26
C THR A 141 -19.84 -10.90 -23.54
#